data_AF-A0A366RHE7-F1
#
_entry.id   AF-A0A366RHE7-F1
#
_cell.length_a   1.000
_cell.length_b   1.000
_cell.length_c   1.000
_cell.angle_alpha   90.00
_cell.angle_beta   90.00
_cell.angle_gamma   90.00
#
_symmetry.space_group_name_H-M   'P 1'
#
loop_
_entity.id
_entity.type
_entity.pdbx_description
1 polymer ?
#
loop_
_entity_poly.entity_id
_entity_poly.type
_entity_poly.pdbx_seq_one_letter_code
_entity_poly.pdbx_strand_id
1 'polypeptide(L)'
;MIDHGFVTTELWFKAPALVHHVPDYPCTDEFIRGVKEFKETKKISFGLIFAAQVNVDIHQVVGSYAKQAIHTLLARIKTMDVELKSHIDFQKDIKGPNWSARDERWLKALQEGFDWFLDDPLHKAKTMVVNNSPNRQEVSVHLERTKKWRILRRSPVIAGLTLNYHRAEMHEAGLNVTNAWGSLVLPAQLYCALEDEDYTESIWMDMSILCKDFGEEQFFVGGRPDKVSDYAKRFMLQVGVSAAAFAKKRRRGAKMGVEDFSRAGARFLTTRASIHKSLQDRYHRNANRMDWTAESINEIRLRAESQGKGKGKRAVPSVGQESRVSPVGVLSLLVMAIQGEVQEFAFGYLRTHQMSWNILRGIYMGCEPYLKETYGSNFNLKERELPFMIGHILPLADDEPMDTP
;
A
#
# COMPACT_ATOMS: atom_id res chain seq x y z
N MET A 1 22.56 -20.60 24.43
CA MET A 1 22.98 -21.51 23.34
C MET A 1 21.73 -21.86 22.53
N ILE A 2 21.67 -21.52 21.24
CA ILE A 2 20.56 -21.91 20.37
C ILE A 2 20.90 -23.30 19.85
N ASP A 3 20.12 -24.31 20.21
CA ASP A 3 20.28 -25.67 19.67
C ASP A 3 19.86 -25.67 18.19
N HIS A 4 20.84 -25.81 17.29
CA HIS A 4 20.65 -25.78 15.84
C HIS A 4 19.78 -26.93 15.34
N GLY A 5 19.92 -28.12 15.93
CA GLY A 5 19.10 -29.27 15.59
C GLY A 5 17.64 -29.03 15.93
N PHE A 6 17.38 -28.32 17.03
CA PHE A 6 16.03 -28.03 17.50
C PHE A 6 15.25 -27.08 16.58
N VAL A 7 15.89 -26.04 16.02
CA VAL A 7 15.22 -25.07 15.14
C VAL A 7 14.75 -25.72 13.84
N THR A 8 15.64 -26.43 13.15
CA THR A 8 15.34 -27.09 11.87
C THR A 8 14.34 -28.22 12.05
N THR A 9 14.51 -29.02 13.11
CA THR A 9 13.58 -30.11 13.43
C THR A 9 12.18 -29.56 13.71
N GLU A 10 12.06 -28.49 14.49
CA GLU A 10 10.75 -27.88 14.71
C GLU A 10 10.15 -27.32 13.42
N LEU A 11 10.93 -26.63 12.59
CA LEU A 11 10.42 -26.10 11.31
C LEU A 11 9.95 -27.24 10.40
N TRP A 12 10.71 -28.33 10.32
CA TRP A 12 10.38 -29.55 9.58
C TRP A 12 9.07 -30.20 10.05
N PHE A 13 8.76 -30.17 11.34
CA PHE A 13 7.47 -30.70 11.84
C PHE A 13 6.31 -29.71 11.68
N LYS A 14 6.56 -28.40 11.66
CA LYS A 14 5.48 -27.40 11.55
C LYS A 14 5.08 -27.09 10.12
N ALA A 15 6.00 -27.09 9.16
CA ALA A 15 5.70 -26.77 7.77
C ALA A 15 4.77 -27.79 7.09
N PRO A 16 4.92 -29.12 7.25
CA PRO A 16 3.96 -30.09 6.71
C PRO A 16 2.56 -29.92 7.31
N ALA A 17 2.47 -29.63 8.61
CA ALA A 17 1.19 -29.35 9.26
C ALA A 17 0.53 -28.08 8.69
N LEU A 18 1.31 -27.04 8.40
CA LEU A 18 0.82 -25.86 7.69
C LEU A 18 0.29 -26.22 6.31
N VAL A 19 1.11 -26.88 5.49
CA VAL A 19 0.77 -27.30 4.12
C VAL A 19 -0.47 -28.19 4.07
N HIS A 20 -0.69 -29.03 5.09
CA HIS A 20 -1.81 -29.96 5.10
C HIS A 20 -3.10 -29.36 5.66
N HIS A 21 -3.01 -28.60 6.75
CA HIS A 21 -4.20 -28.15 7.49
C HIS A 21 -4.59 -26.69 7.20
N VAL A 22 -3.69 -25.92 6.60
CA VAL A 22 -3.91 -24.51 6.26
C VAL A 22 -3.38 -24.24 4.84
N PRO A 23 -3.98 -24.85 3.79
CA PRO A 23 -3.49 -24.71 2.43
C PRO A 23 -3.51 -23.26 1.93
N ASP A 24 -4.47 -22.46 2.42
CA ASP A 24 -4.66 -21.04 2.08
C ASP A 24 -3.80 -20.10 2.94
N TYR A 25 -2.72 -20.59 3.55
CA TYR A 25 -1.81 -19.72 4.28
C TYR A 25 -1.21 -18.66 3.33
N PRO A 26 -1.30 -17.36 3.68
CA PRO A 26 -1.11 -16.28 2.71
C PRO A 26 0.30 -16.22 2.12
N CYS A 27 1.30 -16.76 2.82
CA CYS A 27 2.70 -16.65 2.41
C CYS A 27 3.36 -18.02 2.31
N THR A 28 4.06 -18.26 1.21
CA THR A 28 4.92 -19.43 1.04
C THR A 28 6.37 -18.96 0.84
N ASP A 29 7.28 -19.33 1.75
CA ASP A 29 8.72 -19.13 1.56
C ASP A 29 9.34 -20.34 0.85
N GLU A 30 10.64 -20.29 0.53
CA GLU A 30 11.32 -21.40 -0.18
C GLU A 30 11.35 -22.69 0.64
N PHE A 31 11.33 -22.61 1.98
CA PHE A 31 11.25 -23.79 2.82
C PHE A 31 9.87 -24.45 2.71
N ILE A 32 8.77 -23.70 2.85
CA ILE A 32 7.42 -24.24 2.69
C ILE A 32 7.22 -24.75 1.25
N ARG A 33 7.73 -24.06 0.22
CA ARG A 33 7.70 -24.54 -1.17
C ARG A 33 8.41 -25.88 -1.32
N GLY A 34 9.62 -26.00 -0.78
CA GLY A 34 10.36 -27.27 -0.78
C GLY A 34 9.63 -28.39 -0.04
N VAL A 35 8.94 -28.08 1.06
CA VAL A 35 8.10 -29.06 1.78
C VAL A 35 6.87 -29.48 0.96
N LYS A 36 6.24 -28.55 0.21
CA LYS A 36 5.16 -28.87 -0.74
C LYS A 36 5.68 -29.80 -1.84
N GLU A 37 6.81 -29.46 -2.45
CA GLU A 37 7.47 -30.29 -3.47
C GLU A 37 7.85 -31.68 -2.94
N PHE A 38 8.43 -31.77 -1.74
CA PHE A 38 8.77 -33.04 -1.09
C PHE A 38 7.52 -33.90 -0.84
N LYS A 39 6.40 -33.29 -0.43
CA LYS A 39 5.14 -34.02 -0.22
C LYS A 39 4.68 -34.72 -1.49
N GLU A 40 4.83 -34.06 -2.63
CA GLU A 40 4.42 -34.55 -3.96
C GLU A 40 5.42 -35.56 -4.53
N THR A 41 6.71 -35.22 -4.53
CA THR A 41 7.76 -35.98 -5.22
C THR A 41 8.44 -37.05 -4.36
N LYS A 42 8.29 -36.97 -3.03
CA LYS A 42 9.04 -37.75 -2.03
C LYS A 42 10.56 -37.58 -2.11
N LYS A 43 11.05 -36.54 -2.80
CA LYS A 43 12.48 -36.23 -2.94
C LYS A 43 12.81 -34.93 -2.23
N ILE A 44 13.88 -34.93 -1.45
CA ILE A 44 14.41 -33.72 -0.81
C ILE A 44 15.16 -32.94 -1.88
N SER A 45 14.65 -31.79 -2.29
CA SER A 45 15.31 -30.92 -3.26
C SER A 45 16.46 -30.15 -2.63
N PHE A 46 17.46 -29.78 -3.45
CA PHE A 46 18.57 -28.94 -2.98
C PHE A 46 18.06 -27.59 -2.44
N GLY A 47 17.02 -27.03 -3.06
CA GLY A 47 16.37 -25.79 -2.60
C GLY A 47 15.82 -25.91 -1.18
N LEU A 48 15.22 -27.06 -0.82
CA LEU A 48 14.73 -27.31 0.53
C LEU A 48 15.87 -27.36 1.56
N ILE A 49 16.97 -28.05 1.24
CA ILE A 49 18.16 -28.12 2.11
C ILE A 49 18.75 -26.73 2.28
N PHE A 50 18.90 -25.98 1.18
CA PHE A 50 19.45 -24.63 1.21
C PHE A 50 18.58 -23.66 2.02
N ALA A 51 17.27 -23.68 1.84
CA ALA A 51 16.34 -22.86 2.62
C ALA A 51 16.36 -23.22 4.12
N ALA A 52 16.52 -24.50 4.45
CA ALA A 52 16.69 -24.95 5.83
C ALA A 52 17.98 -24.37 6.45
N GLN A 53 19.10 -24.44 5.72
CA GLN A 53 20.39 -23.90 6.16
C GLN A 53 20.33 -22.38 6.34
N VAL A 54 19.76 -21.64 5.39
CA VAL A 54 19.57 -20.19 5.50
C VAL A 54 18.81 -19.82 6.76
N ASN A 55 17.75 -20.56 7.11
CA ASN A 55 17.03 -20.29 8.35
C ASN A 55 17.88 -20.56 9.60
N VAL A 56 18.70 -21.61 9.62
CA VAL A 56 19.66 -21.88 10.71
C VAL A 56 20.66 -20.73 10.83
N ASP A 57 21.24 -20.31 9.72
CA ASP A 57 22.25 -19.24 9.66
C ASP A 57 21.67 -17.92 10.15
N ILE A 58 20.41 -17.61 9.81
CA ILE A 58 19.69 -16.45 10.37
C ILE A 58 19.66 -16.54 11.89
N HIS A 59 19.24 -17.66 12.47
CA HIS A 59 19.22 -17.81 13.94
C HIS A 59 20.61 -17.72 14.57
N GLN A 60 21.67 -18.08 13.85
CA GLN A 60 23.05 -17.92 14.32
C GLN A 60 23.50 -16.46 14.28
N VAL A 61 23.26 -15.76 13.18
CA VAL A 61 23.75 -14.39 12.93
C VAL A 61 22.94 -13.35 13.71
N VAL A 62 21.60 -13.38 13.63
CA VAL A 62 20.74 -12.39 14.31
C VAL A 62 20.31 -12.83 15.72
N GLY A 63 20.58 -14.08 16.12
CA GLY A 63 20.47 -14.54 17.49
C GLY A 63 19.10 -14.28 18.13
N SER A 64 19.08 -13.53 19.23
CA SER A 64 17.85 -13.23 19.98
C SER A 64 16.86 -12.36 19.19
N TYR A 65 17.32 -11.58 18.21
CA TYR A 65 16.45 -10.72 17.38
C TYR A 65 15.46 -11.53 16.54
N ALA A 66 15.85 -12.74 16.10
CA ALA A 66 14.95 -13.67 15.42
C ALA A 66 13.69 -13.98 16.24
N LYS A 67 13.78 -13.94 17.58
CA LYS A 67 12.62 -14.15 18.47
C LYS A 67 11.71 -12.92 18.56
N GLN A 68 12.22 -11.72 18.29
CA GLN A 68 11.44 -10.49 18.31
C GLN A 68 10.58 -10.33 17.04
N ALA A 69 10.97 -10.96 15.93
CA ALA A 69 10.28 -10.86 14.65
C ALA A 69 8.76 -11.10 14.75
N ILE A 70 8.32 -12.10 15.52
CA ILE A 70 6.88 -12.38 15.73
C ILE A 70 6.17 -11.25 16.50
N HIS A 71 6.83 -10.66 17.49
CA HIS A 71 6.23 -9.60 18.29
C HIS A 71 6.04 -8.35 17.45
N THR A 72 7.05 -7.98 16.66
CA THR A 72 6.97 -6.89 15.70
C THR A 72 5.90 -7.16 14.64
N LEU A 73 5.85 -8.37 14.06
CA LEU A 73 4.83 -8.77 13.10
C LEU A 73 3.41 -8.59 13.65
N LEU A 74 3.11 -9.20 14.80
CA LEU A 74 1.77 -9.18 15.38
C LEU A 74 1.37 -7.76 15.80
N ALA A 75 2.29 -6.96 16.34
CA ALA A 75 2.02 -5.58 16.68
C ALA A 75 1.63 -4.77 15.43
N ARG A 76 2.39 -4.92 14.33
CA ARG A 76 2.13 -4.20 13.08
C ARG A 76 0.83 -4.64 12.41
N ILE A 77 0.55 -5.94 12.37
CA ILE A 77 -0.72 -6.46 11.82
C ILE A 77 -1.91 -5.96 12.63
N LYS A 78 -1.83 -5.96 13.97
CA LYS A 78 -2.89 -5.39 14.81
C LYS A 78 -3.12 -3.91 14.55
N THR A 79 -2.06 -3.12 14.36
CA THR A 79 -2.21 -1.70 14.02
C THR A 79 -2.92 -1.53 12.67
N MET A 80 -2.54 -2.30 11.66
CA MET A 80 -3.19 -2.28 10.34
C MET A 80 -4.66 -2.71 10.42
N ASP A 81 -4.98 -3.76 11.18
CA ASP A 81 -6.35 -4.22 11.40
C ASP A 81 -7.23 -3.17 12.09
N VAL A 82 -6.72 -2.52 13.15
CA VAL A 82 -7.43 -1.43 13.84
C VAL A 82 -7.68 -0.25 12.90
N GLU A 83 -6.68 0.12 12.08
CA GLU A 83 -6.83 1.19 11.09
C GLU A 83 -7.87 0.85 10.02
N LEU A 84 -7.84 -0.38 9.49
CA LEU A 84 -8.81 -0.85 8.51
C LEU A 84 -10.23 -0.87 9.08
N LYS A 85 -10.42 -1.39 10.30
CA LYS A 85 -11.71 -1.38 11.00
C LYS A 85 -12.25 0.03 11.20
N SER A 86 -11.39 0.94 11.68
CA SER A 86 -11.75 2.34 11.82
C SER A 86 -12.18 2.96 10.50
N HIS A 87 -11.49 2.65 9.40
CA HIS A 87 -11.86 3.13 8.07
C HIS A 87 -13.20 2.55 7.58
N ILE A 88 -13.42 1.24 7.74
CA ILE A 88 -14.68 0.58 7.37
C ILE A 88 -15.85 1.22 8.12
N ASP A 89 -15.68 1.52 9.41
CA ASP A 89 -16.70 2.20 10.21
C ASP A 89 -16.94 3.63 9.73
N PHE A 90 -15.88 4.39 9.47
CA PHE A 90 -15.95 5.75 8.94
C PHE A 90 -16.69 5.84 7.59
N GLN A 91 -16.46 4.87 6.71
CA GLN A 91 -16.99 4.86 5.35
C GLN A 91 -18.49 4.49 5.27
N LYS A 92 -19.10 4.01 6.36
CA LYS A 92 -20.51 3.56 6.35
C LYS A 92 -21.48 4.60 5.79
N ASP A 93 -21.25 5.86 6.14
CA ASP A 93 -22.15 6.97 5.85
C ASP A 93 -21.81 7.73 4.55
N ILE A 94 -20.65 7.45 3.95
CA ILE A 94 -20.18 8.10 2.72
C ILE A 94 -20.44 7.16 1.54
N LYS A 95 -21.45 7.47 0.72
CA LYS A 95 -21.82 6.69 -0.49
C LYS A 95 -21.62 7.51 -1.76
N GLY A 96 -21.08 6.88 -2.80
CA GLY A 96 -20.71 7.56 -4.03
C GLY A 96 -20.59 6.60 -5.21
N PRO A 97 -20.70 7.12 -6.45
CA PRO A 97 -20.70 6.29 -7.65
C PRO A 97 -19.36 5.56 -7.88
N ASN A 98 -18.26 6.09 -7.34
CA ASN A 98 -16.90 5.57 -7.52
C ASN A 98 -16.53 4.49 -6.48
N TRP A 99 -17.42 4.20 -5.53
CA TRP A 99 -17.19 3.20 -4.49
C TRP A 99 -18.38 2.24 -4.43
N SER A 100 -18.19 1.05 -4.99
CA SER A 100 -19.26 0.09 -5.20
C SER A 100 -19.43 -0.86 -4.02
N ALA A 101 -20.56 -1.56 -3.98
CA ALA A 101 -20.77 -2.67 -3.05
C ALA A 101 -19.78 -3.84 -3.24
N ARG A 102 -19.07 -3.90 -4.39
CA ARG A 102 -17.97 -4.84 -4.59
C ARG A 102 -16.74 -4.40 -3.80
N ASP A 103 -16.43 -3.11 -3.83
CA ASP A 103 -15.27 -2.53 -3.14
C ASP A 103 -15.45 -2.61 -1.62
N GLU A 104 -16.67 -2.36 -1.12
CA GLU A 104 -17.02 -2.56 0.29
C GLU A 104 -16.86 -4.02 0.74
N ARG A 105 -17.32 -4.97 -0.08
CA ARG A 105 -17.17 -6.40 0.22
C ARG A 105 -15.70 -6.83 0.21
N TRP A 106 -14.90 -6.27 -0.70
CA TRP A 106 -13.47 -6.54 -0.74
C TRP A 106 -12.74 -6.04 0.51
N LEU A 107 -13.01 -4.81 0.97
CA LEU A 107 -12.42 -4.31 2.24
C LEU A 107 -12.83 -5.16 3.45
N LYS A 108 -14.09 -5.62 3.51
CA LYS A 108 -14.53 -6.53 4.57
C LYS A 108 -13.82 -7.88 4.51
N ALA A 109 -13.68 -8.47 3.32
CA ALA A 109 -12.94 -9.71 3.15
C ALA A 109 -11.47 -9.56 3.56
N LEU A 110 -10.86 -8.39 3.29
CA LEU A 110 -9.52 -8.08 3.76
C LEU A 110 -9.47 -8.06 5.30
N GLN A 111 -10.41 -7.37 5.96
CA GLN A 111 -10.51 -7.33 7.42
C GLN A 111 -10.74 -8.74 8.03
N GLU A 112 -11.59 -9.56 7.42
CA GLU A 112 -11.78 -10.96 7.81
C GLU A 112 -10.47 -11.76 7.68
N GLY A 113 -9.65 -11.48 6.66
CA GLY A 113 -8.32 -12.06 6.49
C GLY A 113 -7.34 -11.67 7.59
N PHE A 114 -7.37 -10.42 8.05
CA PHE A 114 -6.60 -9.95 9.21
C PHE A 114 -7.01 -10.69 10.49
N ASP A 115 -8.31 -10.76 10.77
CA ASP A 115 -8.84 -11.45 11.95
C ASP A 115 -8.51 -12.95 11.91
N TRP A 116 -8.70 -13.60 10.77
CA TRP A 116 -8.35 -15.00 10.56
C TRP A 116 -6.87 -15.27 10.85
N PHE A 117 -5.97 -14.41 10.37
CA PHE A 117 -4.54 -14.56 10.62
C PHE A 117 -4.20 -14.35 12.11
N LEU A 118 -4.77 -13.32 12.73
CA LEU A 118 -4.56 -12.99 14.13
C LEU A 118 -5.13 -14.07 15.08
N ASP A 119 -6.06 -14.89 14.62
CA ASP A 119 -6.60 -16.03 15.39
C ASP A 119 -5.68 -17.28 15.36
N ASP A 120 -4.53 -17.20 14.66
CA ASP A 120 -3.54 -18.28 14.48
C ASP A 120 -4.15 -19.54 13.85
N PRO A 121 -4.37 -19.55 12.52
CA PRO A 121 -5.13 -20.60 11.84
C PRO A 121 -4.47 -21.97 11.98
N LEU A 122 -3.14 -22.04 12.07
CA LEU A 122 -2.43 -23.29 12.28
C LEU A 122 -2.64 -23.85 13.69
N HIS A 123 -2.66 -23.00 14.71
CA HIS A 123 -2.98 -23.44 16.06
C HIS A 123 -4.45 -23.84 16.19
N LYS A 124 -5.38 -23.07 15.59
CA LYS A 124 -6.81 -23.40 15.54
C LYS A 124 -7.07 -24.75 14.87
N ALA A 125 -6.45 -25.02 13.72
CA ALA A 125 -6.56 -26.31 13.04
C ALA A 125 -6.02 -27.46 13.91
N LYS A 126 -4.91 -27.25 14.62
CA LYS A 126 -4.41 -28.26 15.57
C LYS A 126 -5.38 -28.51 16.71
N THR A 127 -5.95 -27.46 17.30
CA THR A 127 -6.96 -27.59 18.34
C THR A 127 -8.17 -28.42 17.87
N MET A 128 -8.62 -28.22 16.63
CA MET A 128 -9.69 -29.02 16.04
C MET A 128 -9.30 -30.50 15.91
N VAL A 129 -8.09 -30.80 15.42
CA VAL A 129 -7.59 -32.18 15.31
C VAL A 129 -7.51 -32.86 16.69
N VAL A 130 -7.04 -32.15 17.71
CA VAL A 130 -6.95 -32.67 19.09
C VAL A 130 -8.33 -32.92 19.68
N ASN A 131 -9.28 -31.99 19.50
CA ASN A 131 -10.63 -32.15 20.01
C ASN A 131 -11.38 -33.34 19.38
N ASN A 132 -11.04 -33.70 18.15
CA ASN A 132 -11.61 -34.84 17.43
C ASN A 132 -10.82 -36.15 17.64
N SER A 133 -9.78 -36.15 18.48
CA SER A 133 -8.96 -37.33 18.73
C SER A 133 -9.57 -38.24 19.81
N PRO A 134 -9.55 -39.58 19.63
CA PRO A 134 -9.93 -40.54 20.67
C PRO A 134 -9.12 -40.38 21.97
N ASN A 135 -7.86 -39.94 21.87
CA ASN A 135 -6.94 -39.77 22.99
C ASN A 135 -6.83 -38.30 23.42
N ARG A 136 -7.97 -37.58 23.43
CA ARG A 136 -8.03 -36.13 23.70
C ARG A 136 -7.21 -35.69 24.91
N GLN A 137 -7.29 -36.43 26.02
CA GLN A 137 -6.65 -36.04 27.28
C GLN A 137 -5.11 -35.98 27.14
N GLU A 138 -4.49 -36.96 26.51
CA GLU A 138 -3.03 -37.02 26.32
C GLU A 138 -2.54 -35.98 25.32
N VAL A 139 -3.26 -35.84 24.20
CA VAL A 139 -2.86 -34.92 23.13
C VAL A 139 -3.10 -33.46 23.51
N SER A 140 -4.09 -33.17 24.37
CA SER A 140 -4.34 -31.81 24.88
C SER A 140 -3.16 -31.27 25.69
N VAL A 141 -2.49 -32.11 26.47
CA VAL A 141 -1.27 -31.71 27.21
C VAL A 141 -0.16 -31.24 26.25
N HIS A 142 -0.03 -31.87 25.09
CA HIS A 142 0.95 -31.46 24.07
C HIS A 142 0.53 -30.16 23.35
N LEU A 143 -0.77 -29.94 23.16
CA LEU A 143 -1.30 -28.72 22.57
C LEU A 143 -1.11 -27.51 23.49
N GLU A 144 -1.40 -27.65 24.79
CA GLU A 144 -1.19 -26.60 25.80
C GLU A 144 0.28 -26.15 25.87
N ARG A 145 1.22 -27.09 25.71
CA ARG A 145 2.66 -26.79 25.64
C ARG A 145 3.07 -26.12 24.32
N THR A 146 2.24 -26.18 23.29
CA THR A 146 2.53 -25.61 21.98
C THR A 146 2.19 -24.12 21.93
N LYS A 147 3.22 -23.27 21.96
CA LYS A 147 3.07 -21.81 21.80
C LYS A 147 2.37 -21.45 20.48
N LYS A 148 1.45 -20.48 20.52
CA LYS A 148 0.87 -19.83 19.34
C LYS A 148 1.93 -19.23 18.41
N TRP A 149 1.60 -19.20 17.11
CA TRP A 149 2.38 -18.75 15.97
C TRP A 149 3.74 -19.43 15.88
N ARG A 150 3.78 -20.75 16.18
CA ARG A 150 5.05 -21.49 16.33
C ARG A 150 5.91 -21.44 15.07
N ILE A 151 5.31 -21.51 13.88
CA ILE A 151 6.06 -21.46 12.62
C ILE A 151 6.74 -20.09 12.42
N LEU A 152 6.03 -19.00 12.69
CA LEU A 152 6.54 -17.63 12.61
C LEU A 152 7.59 -17.34 13.69
N ARG A 153 7.48 -17.97 14.87
CA ARG A 153 8.52 -17.93 15.92
C ARG A 153 9.83 -18.62 15.50
N ARG A 154 9.79 -19.50 14.51
CA ARG A 154 10.93 -20.30 14.05
C ARG A 154 11.48 -19.88 12.70
N SER A 155 10.72 -19.17 11.89
CA SER A 155 11.20 -18.58 10.65
C SER A 155 10.93 -17.07 10.65
N PRO A 156 11.97 -16.26 10.94
CA PRO A 156 11.93 -14.82 10.72
C PRO A 156 11.65 -14.46 9.25
N VAL A 157 12.01 -15.36 8.32
CA VAL A 157 11.72 -15.20 6.88
C VAL A 157 10.23 -15.23 6.63
N ILE A 158 9.52 -16.27 7.12
CA ILE A 158 8.06 -16.34 6.99
C ILE A 158 7.43 -15.13 7.69
N ALA A 159 7.91 -14.75 8.89
CA ALA A 159 7.39 -13.59 9.58
C ALA A 159 7.55 -12.28 8.77
N GLY A 160 8.71 -12.06 8.17
CA GLY A 160 8.97 -10.89 7.32
C GLY A 160 8.12 -10.90 6.04
N LEU A 161 7.99 -12.05 5.38
CA LEU A 161 7.13 -12.21 4.21
C LEU A 161 5.65 -11.97 4.54
N THR A 162 5.19 -12.44 5.69
CA THR A 162 3.82 -12.16 6.14
C THR A 162 3.59 -10.68 6.45
N LEU A 163 4.58 -9.98 7.02
CA LEU A 163 4.47 -8.53 7.18
C LEU A 163 4.39 -7.83 5.82
N ASN A 164 5.23 -8.22 4.86
CA ASN A 164 5.22 -7.69 3.50
C ASN A 164 3.88 -7.96 2.81
N TYR A 165 3.32 -9.16 3.00
CA TYR A 165 2.02 -9.56 2.48
C TYR A 165 0.92 -8.57 2.88
N HIS A 166 0.69 -8.45 4.20
CA HIS A 166 -0.36 -7.58 4.73
C HIS A 166 -0.13 -6.09 4.47
N ARG A 167 1.13 -5.65 4.34
CA ARG A 167 1.42 -4.28 3.93
C ARG A 167 1.00 -3.99 2.50
N ALA A 168 1.22 -4.90 1.55
CA ALA A 168 0.77 -4.64 0.19
C ALA A 168 -0.76 -4.63 0.09
N GLU A 169 -1.45 -5.50 0.84
CA GLU A 169 -2.92 -5.45 0.90
C GLU A 169 -3.41 -4.10 1.44
N MET A 170 -2.79 -3.58 2.50
CA MET A 170 -3.12 -2.25 3.04
C MET A 170 -2.77 -1.11 2.08
N HIS A 171 -1.65 -1.22 1.37
CA HIS A 171 -1.22 -0.25 0.37
C HIS A 171 -2.20 -0.20 -0.81
N GLU A 172 -2.62 -1.36 -1.32
CA GLU A 172 -3.60 -1.47 -2.40
C GLU A 172 -4.98 -0.96 -1.95
N ALA A 173 -5.44 -1.34 -0.76
CA ALA A 173 -6.65 -0.80 -0.13
C ALA A 173 -6.60 0.72 0.00
N GLY A 174 -5.49 1.24 0.53
CA GLY A 174 -5.25 2.66 0.71
C GLY A 174 -5.33 3.45 -0.59
N LEU A 175 -4.62 3.02 -1.63
CA LEU A 175 -4.64 3.67 -2.94
C LEU A 175 -6.01 3.61 -3.60
N ASN A 176 -6.68 2.45 -3.56
CA ASN A 176 -8.01 2.30 -4.17
C ASN A 176 -9.04 3.20 -3.50
N VAL A 177 -9.09 3.22 -2.16
CA VAL A 177 -9.96 4.12 -1.39
C VAL A 177 -9.65 5.58 -1.74
N THR A 178 -8.39 5.99 -1.64
CA THR A 178 -8.03 7.40 -1.78
C THR A 178 -8.29 7.93 -3.18
N ASN A 179 -8.06 7.11 -4.22
CA ASN A 179 -8.33 7.43 -5.62
C ASN A 179 -9.82 7.44 -5.95
N ALA A 180 -10.62 6.51 -5.40
CA ALA A 180 -12.07 6.48 -5.63
C ALA A 180 -12.75 7.79 -5.19
N TRP A 181 -12.25 8.37 -4.09
CA TRP A 181 -12.79 9.59 -3.50
C TRP A 181 -12.04 10.87 -3.88
N GLY A 182 -10.89 10.78 -4.56
CA GLY A 182 -10.01 11.94 -4.79
C GLY A 182 -9.48 12.58 -3.49
N SER A 183 -9.64 11.90 -2.37
CA SER A 183 -9.47 12.42 -1.00
C SER A 183 -8.04 12.79 -0.61
N LEU A 184 -7.03 12.42 -1.40
CA LEU A 184 -5.65 12.87 -1.15
C LEU A 184 -5.21 13.87 -2.20
N VAL A 185 -5.34 13.53 -3.48
CA VAL A 185 -4.86 14.37 -4.57
C VAL A 185 -5.54 15.72 -4.62
N LEU A 186 -6.87 15.78 -4.50
CA LEU A 186 -7.58 17.06 -4.62
C LEU A 186 -7.25 17.97 -3.42
N PRO A 187 -7.33 17.50 -2.15
CA PRO A 187 -6.94 18.29 -0.99
C PRO A 187 -5.46 18.68 -0.97
N ALA A 188 -4.57 17.84 -1.52
CA ALA A 188 -3.16 18.18 -1.68
C ALA A 188 -2.97 19.43 -2.55
N GLN A 189 -3.74 19.58 -3.63
CA GLN A 189 -3.62 20.76 -4.49
C GLN A 189 -4.00 22.05 -3.76
N LEU A 190 -5.06 22.01 -2.94
CA LEU A 190 -5.41 23.15 -2.10
C LEU A 190 -4.34 23.41 -1.04
N TYR A 191 -3.84 22.36 -0.38
CA TYR A 191 -2.78 22.50 0.61
C TYR A 191 -1.50 23.13 0.03
N CYS A 192 -1.05 22.66 -1.13
CA CYS A 192 0.09 23.26 -1.83
C CYS A 192 -0.17 24.69 -2.26
N ALA A 193 -1.38 25.03 -2.73
CA ALA A 193 -1.73 26.41 -3.05
C ALA A 193 -1.66 27.32 -1.81
N LEU A 194 -2.20 26.86 -0.67
CA LEU A 194 -2.13 27.61 0.59
C LEU A 194 -0.69 27.75 1.09
N GLU A 195 0.16 26.75 0.90
CA GLU A 195 1.57 26.79 1.27
C GLU A 195 2.37 27.74 0.37
N ASP A 196 2.16 27.67 -0.95
CA ASP A 196 2.88 28.48 -1.95
C ASP A 196 2.53 29.97 -1.85
N GLU A 197 1.28 30.28 -1.46
CA GLU A 197 0.78 31.65 -1.31
C GLU A 197 0.85 32.16 0.16
N ASP A 198 1.50 31.43 1.06
CA ASP A 198 1.70 31.79 2.48
C ASP A 198 0.38 32.05 3.27
N TYR A 199 -0.67 31.28 2.94
CA TYR A 199 -2.00 31.35 3.59
C TYR A 199 -2.22 30.31 4.70
N THR A 200 -1.21 29.49 5.03
CA THR A 200 -1.32 28.52 6.13
C THR A 200 -0.06 28.50 7.00
N GLU A 201 -0.24 28.76 8.29
CA GLU A 201 0.79 28.52 9.31
C GLU A 201 0.81 27.06 9.79
N SER A 202 -0.22 26.29 9.44
CA SER A 202 -0.39 24.90 9.87
C SER A 202 0.22 23.93 8.87
N ILE A 203 1.11 23.06 9.36
CA ILE A 203 1.76 22.03 8.55
C ILE A 203 0.93 20.75 8.60
N TRP A 204 0.40 20.34 7.45
CA TRP A 204 -0.16 19.00 7.29
C TRP A 204 0.97 18.02 6.96
N MET A 205 1.66 17.54 8.00
CA MET A 205 2.87 16.73 7.88
C MET A 205 2.69 15.50 6.96
N ASP A 206 1.62 14.74 7.13
CA ASP A 206 1.36 13.55 6.30
C ASP A 206 1.21 13.91 4.81
N MET A 207 0.54 15.04 4.50
CA MET A 207 0.38 15.50 3.12
C MET A 207 1.70 16.01 2.54
N SER A 208 2.51 16.73 3.34
CA SER A 208 3.85 17.17 2.95
C SER A 208 4.75 15.99 2.58
N ILE A 209 4.73 14.93 3.40
CA ILE A 209 5.46 13.68 3.14
C ILE A 209 4.97 13.03 1.86
N LEU A 210 3.64 12.91 1.69
CA LEU A 210 3.04 12.31 0.51
C LEU A 210 3.42 13.06 -0.77
N CYS A 211 3.30 14.39 -0.78
CA CYS A 211 3.69 15.25 -1.91
C CYS A 211 5.17 15.08 -2.27
N LYS A 212 6.05 15.02 -1.26
CA LYS A 212 7.49 14.84 -1.46
C LYS A 212 7.83 13.48 -2.05
N ASP A 213 7.20 12.40 -1.59
CA ASP A 213 7.53 11.04 -1.99
C ASP A 213 6.98 10.71 -3.38
N PHE A 214 5.72 11.08 -3.64
CA PHE A 214 5.07 10.83 -4.93
C PHE A 214 5.56 11.78 -6.03
N GLY A 215 6.06 12.96 -5.67
CA GLY A 215 6.50 13.97 -6.62
C GLY A 215 5.33 14.77 -7.20
N GLU A 216 5.63 16.00 -7.62
CA GLU A 216 4.65 16.97 -8.10
C GLU A 216 3.86 16.46 -9.31
N GLU A 217 4.45 15.57 -10.11
CA GLU A 217 3.82 15.03 -11.33
C GLU A 217 2.58 14.16 -11.06
N GLN A 218 2.40 13.68 -9.83
CA GLN A 218 1.23 12.91 -9.40
C GLN A 218 0.09 13.83 -8.96
N PHE A 219 0.42 15.03 -8.48
CA PHE A 219 -0.54 16.00 -7.95
C PHE A 219 -0.93 17.09 -8.94
N PHE A 220 -0.09 17.39 -9.94
CA PHE A 220 -0.35 18.46 -10.91
C PHE A 220 -0.17 17.97 -12.35
N VAL A 221 -1.27 17.91 -13.11
CA VAL A 221 -1.21 17.65 -14.56
C VAL A 221 -0.62 18.87 -15.28
N GLY A 222 0.55 18.65 -15.90
CA GLY A 222 1.26 19.67 -16.68
C GLY A 222 2.22 20.54 -15.86
N GLY A 223 2.60 20.12 -14.64
CA GLY A 223 3.57 20.80 -13.78
C GLY A 223 2.92 21.58 -12.64
N ARG A 224 3.72 21.91 -11.61
CA ARG A 224 3.31 22.76 -10.48
C ARG A 224 2.83 24.13 -11.01
N PRO A 225 1.76 24.70 -10.45
CA PRO A 225 1.32 26.06 -10.78
C PRO A 225 2.43 27.09 -10.55
N ASP A 226 2.60 28.02 -11.51
CA ASP A 226 3.55 29.14 -11.38
C ASP A 226 2.85 30.44 -10.97
N LYS A 227 1.51 30.48 -11.06
CA LYS A 227 0.66 31.64 -10.79
C LYS A 227 -0.68 31.17 -10.20
N VAL A 228 -1.35 32.07 -9.48
CA VAL A 228 -2.67 31.81 -8.89
C VAL A 228 -3.70 31.31 -9.92
N SER A 229 -3.72 31.92 -11.11
CA SER A 229 -4.59 31.55 -12.23
C SER A 229 -4.41 30.09 -12.70
N ASP A 230 -3.25 29.49 -12.46
CA ASP A 230 -2.96 28.12 -12.90
C ASP A 230 -3.59 27.08 -11.98
N TYR A 231 -3.82 27.35 -10.70
CA TYR A 231 -4.33 26.34 -9.75
C TYR A 231 -5.65 25.74 -10.23
N ALA A 232 -6.63 26.58 -10.57
CA ALA A 232 -7.92 26.13 -11.09
C ALA A 232 -7.77 25.29 -12.36
N LYS A 233 -6.88 25.71 -13.27
CA LYS A 233 -6.60 24.97 -14.51
C LYS A 233 -5.96 23.61 -14.23
N ARG A 234 -4.99 23.52 -13.32
CA ARG A 234 -4.34 22.24 -12.94
C ARG A 234 -5.33 21.30 -12.26
N PHE A 235 -6.19 21.83 -11.40
CA PHE A 235 -7.27 21.09 -10.77
C PHE A 235 -8.19 20.46 -11.82
N MET A 236 -8.66 21.28 -12.76
CA MET A 236 -9.57 20.83 -13.82
C MET A 236 -8.93 19.75 -14.70
N LEU A 237 -7.64 19.90 -15.06
CA LEU A 237 -6.90 18.85 -15.77
C LEU A 237 -6.78 17.55 -14.94
N GLN A 238 -6.58 17.66 -13.62
CA GLN A 238 -6.46 16.49 -12.73
C GLN A 238 -7.76 15.69 -12.64
N VAL A 239 -8.91 16.36 -12.54
CA VAL A 239 -10.24 15.71 -12.52
C VAL A 239 -10.68 15.21 -13.90
N GLY A 240 -9.86 15.39 -14.94
CA GLY A 240 -10.03 14.78 -16.25
C GLY A 240 -10.56 15.71 -17.34
N VAL A 241 -10.64 17.02 -17.11
CA VAL A 241 -10.94 17.97 -18.19
C VAL A 241 -9.79 17.98 -19.20
N SER A 242 -10.10 17.92 -20.49
CA SER A 242 -9.09 17.89 -21.54
C SER A 242 -8.41 19.25 -21.71
N ALA A 243 -7.12 19.26 -22.07
CA ALA A 243 -6.41 20.50 -22.39
C ALA A 243 -7.07 21.27 -23.56
N ALA A 244 -7.69 20.55 -24.50
CA ALA A 244 -8.41 21.13 -25.62
C ALA A 244 -9.68 21.88 -25.20
N ALA A 245 -10.30 21.53 -24.07
CA ALA A 245 -11.47 22.22 -23.56
C ALA A 245 -11.18 23.70 -23.24
N PHE A 246 -9.97 24.01 -22.78
CA PHE A 246 -9.55 25.38 -22.47
C PHE A 246 -9.28 26.25 -23.71
N ALA A 247 -9.10 25.64 -24.89
CA ALA A 247 -8.91 26.37 -26.14
C ALA A 247 -10.23 26.78 -26.80
N LYS A 248 -11.37 26.22 -26.34
CA LYS A 248 -12.69 26.53 -26.89
C LYS A 248 -13.17 27.88 -26.33
N LYS A 249 -13.46 28.84 -27.22
CA LYS A 249 -14.18 30.07 -26.84
C LYS A 249 -15.63 29.72 -26.48
N ARG A 250 -15.94 29.66 -25.18
CA ARG A 250 -17.32 29.46 -24.69
C ARG A 250 -17.99 30.78 -24.37
N ARG A 251 -19.33 30.78 -24.44
CA ARG A 251 -20.14 31.85 -23.86
C ARG A 251 -20.22 31.62 -22.36
N ARG A 252 -20.18 32.72 -21.60
CA ARG A 252 -20.25 32.73 -20.14
C ARG A 252 -21.41 31.86 -19.64
N GLY A 253 -21.12 30.91 -18.74
CA GLY A 253 -22.11 30.00 -18.16
C GLY A 253 -22.49 28.77 -19.01
N ALA A 254 -21.78 28.50 -20.12
CA ALA A 254 -21.96 27.27 -20.87
C ALA A 254 -21.38 26.06 -20.12
N LYS A 255 -22.23 25.08 -19.80
CA LYS A 255 -21.83 23.84 -19.12
C LYS A 255 -20.87 23.02 -19.97
N MET A 256 -19.92 22.36 -19.31
CA MET A 256 -19.03 21.40 -19.96
C MET A 256 -19.82 20.17 -20.44
N GLY A 257 -19.54 19.77 -21.68
CA GLY A 257 -20.05 18.53 -22.27
C GLY A 257 -19.11 17.36 -22.03
N VAL A 258 -19.58 16.14 -22.33
CA VAL A 258 -18.78 14.91 -22.18
C VAL A 258 -17.52 14.94 -23.06
N GLU A 259 -17.61 15.59 -24.22
CA GLU A 259 -16.52 15.81 -25.18
C GLU A 259 -15.39 16.70 -24.64
N ASP A 260 -15.62 17.41 -23.54
CA ASP A 260 -14.62 18.25 -22.89
C ASP A 260 -13.74 17.46 -21.93
N PHE A 261 -14.15 16.25 -21.55
CA PHE A 261 -13.39 15.36 -20.70
C PHE A 261 -12.46 14.47 -21.52
N SER A 262 -11.26 14.26 -20.99
CA SER A 262 -10.29 13.33 -21.53
C SER A 262 -10.82 11.90 -21.47
N ARG A 263 -10.57 11.11 -22.54
CA ARG A 263 -10.84 9.66 -22.53
C ARG A 263 -10.05 8.92 -21.45
N ALA A 264 -8.91 9.46 -21.03
CA ALA A 264 -8.12 8.90 -19.94
C ALA A 264 -8.76 9.12 -18.56
N GLY A 265 -9.74 10.02 -18.45
CA GLY A 265 -10.43 10.33 -17.20
C GLY A 265 -9.57 11.13 -16.21
N ALA A 266 -10.03 11.13 -14.95
CA ALA A 266 -9.29 11.73 -13.85
C ALA A 266 -7.97 10.98 -13.60
N ARG A 267 -6.92 11.73 -13.27
CA ARG A 267 -5.63 11.17 -12.90
C ARG A 267 -5.50 11.24 -11.39
N PHE A 268 -5.16 10.13 -10.74
CA PHE A 268 -4.89 10.09 -9.30
C PHE A 268 -3.60 9.31 -9.01
N LEU A 269 -3.36 8.97 -7.74
CA LEU A 269 -2.10 8.38 -7.31
C LEU A 269 -1.86 7.04 -8.01
N THR A 270 -0.64 6.89 -8.52
CA THR A 270 -0.14 5.62 -9.04
C THR A 270 1.02 5.15 -8.18
N THR A 271 1.01 3.87 -7.79
CA THR A 271 2.08 3.36 -6.92
C THR A 271 3.44 3.56 -7.56
N ARG A 272 4.39 4.08 -6.78
CA ARG A 272 5.80 4.08 -7.13
C ARG A 272 6.53 2.95 -6.41
N ALA A 273 5.91 2.08 -5.64
CA ALA A 273 6.55 0.88 -5.08
C ALA A 273 6.71 -0.25 -6.13
N SER A 274 7.51 -0.03 -7.19
CA SER A 274 7.60 -0.95 -8.32
C SER A 274 8.37 -2.23 -8.01
N ILE A 275 9.35 -2.17 -7.09
CA ILE A 275 10.04 -3.38 -6.64
C ILE A 275 9.06 -4.26 -5.87
N HIS A 276 8.28 -3.68 -4.94
CA HIS A 276 7.21 -4.43 -4.26
C HIS A 276 6.22 -5.03 -5.25
N LYS A 277 5.81 -4.26 -6.27
CA LYS A 277 4.92 -4.75 -7.34
C LYS A 277 5.53 -5.93 -8.13
N SER A 278 6.81 -5.88 -8.46
CA SER A 278 7.49 -6.99 -9.17
C SER A 278 7.57 -8.28 -8.34
N LEU A 279 7.51 -8.16 -7.02
CA LEU A 279 7.58 -9.27 -6.07
C LEU A 279 6.19 -9.82 -5.72
N GLN A 280 5.11 -9.12 -6.10
CA GLN A 280 3.74 -9.44 -5.72
C GLN A 280 3.30 -10.81 -6.26
N ASP A 281 3.60 -11.14 -7.52
CA ASP A 281 3.21 -12.44 -8.08
C ASP A 281 3.84 -13.60 -7.31
N ARG A 282 5.11 -13.47 -6.90
CA ARG A 282 5.82 -14.50 -6.13
C ARG A 282 5.29 -14.64 -4.71
N TYR A 283 5.18 -13.51 -3.99
CA TYR A 283 5.00 -13.53 -2.53
C TYR A 283 3.56 -13.25 -2.07
N HIS A 284 2.71 -12.65 -2.90
CA HIS A 284 1.27 -12.49 -2.66
C HIS A 284 0.42 -13.52 -3.40
N ARG A 285 0.74 -13.78 -4.67
CA ARG A 285 -0.06 -14.71 -5.51
C ARG A 285 0.50 -16.13 -5.53
N ASN A 286 1.57 -16.39 -4.78
CA ASN A 286 2.24 -17.68 -4.68
C ASN A 286 2.65 -18.28 -6.05
N ALA A 287 3.01 -17.45 -7.03
CA ALA A 287 3.46 -17.92 -8.34
C ALA A 287 4.77 -18.74 -8.25
N ASN A 288 4.86 -19.81 -9.04
CA ASN A 288 5.99 -20.74 -9.03
C ASN A 288 7.28 -20.17 -9.65
N ARG A 289 7.20 -19.10 -10.45
CA ARG A 289 8.36 -18.46 -11.07
C ARG A 289 8.57 -17.04 -10.54
N MET A 290 9.84 -16.67 -10.47
CA MET A 290 10.30 -15.29 -10.30
C MET A 290 10.97 -14.91 -11.61
N ASP A 291 10.31 -14.08 -12.42
CA ASP A 291 10.82 -13.66 -13.72
C ASP A 291 11.79 -12.49 -13.53
N TRP A 292 13.01 -12.80 -13.08
CA TRP A 292 14.10 -11.83 -13.04
C TRP A 292 14.68 -11.67 -14.44
N THR A 293 14.30 -10.60 -15.12
CA THR A 293 14.91 -10.22 -16.39
C THR A 293 16.04 -9.21 -16.17
N ALA A 294 16.85 -8.98 -17.20
CA ALA A 294 17.90 -7.96 -17.14
C ALA A 294 17.29 -6.56 -16.89
N GLU A 295 16.10 -6.31 -17.41
CA GLU A 295 15.32 -5.10 -17.17
C GLU A 295 14.94 -4.96 -15.69
N SER A 296 14.42 -6.02 -15.05
CA SER A 296 14.09 -6.00 -13.62
C SER A 296 15.31 -5.70 -12.75
N ILE A 297 16.48 -6.26 -13.08
CA ILE A 297 17.73 -6.01 -12.37
C ILE A 297 18.19 -4.55 -12.58
N ASN A 298 18.09 -4.04 -13.80
CA ASN A 298 18.42 -2.64 -14.10
C ASN A 298 17.48 -1.67 -13.38
N GLU A 299 16.19 -1.99 -13.27
CA GLU A 299 15.23 -1.19 -12.52
C GLU A 299 15.60 -1.12 -11.03
N ILE A 300 15.94 -2.27 -10.42
CA ILE A 300 16.42 -2.33 -9.03
C ILE A 300 17.67 -1.46 -8.85
N ARG A 301 18.61 -1.52 -9.79
CA ARG A 301 19.83 -0.69 -9.77
C ARG A 301 19.49 0.80 -9.79
N LEU A 302 18.68 1.23 -10.76
CA LEU A 302 18.27 2.64 -10.91
C LEU A 302 17.57 3.16 -9.63
N ARG A 303 16.72 2.32 -9.04
CA ARG A 303 16.03 2.61 -7.78
C ARG A 303 16.99 2.78 -6.61
N ALA A 304 17.89 1.83 -6.43
CA ALA A 304 18.90 1.88 -5.37
C ALA A 304 19.80 3.12 -5.51
N GLU A 305 20.22 3.46 -6.73
CA GLU A 305 21.04 4.64 -7.00
C GLU A 305 20.30 5.96 -6.74
N SER A 306 19.00 6.02 -7.04
CA SER A 306 18.17 7.21 -6.77
C SER A 306 17.99 7.52 -5.29
N GLN A 307 18.12 6.52 -4.42
CA GLN A 307 18.10 6.69 -2.95
C GLN A 307 19.43 7.21 -2.41
N GLY A 308 20.54 6.93 -3.09
CA GLY A 308 21.89 7.36 -2.68
C GLY A 308 22.30 8.76 -3.15
N LYS A 309 21.61 9.34 -4.14
CA LYS A 309 21.90 10.67 -4.68
C LYS A 309 20.74 11.62 -4.43
N GLY A 310 20.95 12.60 -3.54
CA GLY A 310 20.06 13.76 -3.42
C GLY A 310 19.83 14.42 -4.78
N LYS A 311 18.56 14.77 -5.04
CA LYS A 311 18.00 15.40 -6.24
C LYS A 311 19.03 15.90 -7.26
N GLY A 312 19.29 15.09 -8.27
CA GLY A 312 19.98 15.47 -9.50
C GLY A 312 19.31 14.76 -10.67
N LYS A 313 19.09 15.49 -11.77
CA LYS A 313 18.43 15.08 -13.03
C LYS A 313 18.57 13.58 -13.30
N ARG A 314 17.44 12.90 -13.58
CA ARG A 314 17.38 11.53 -14.12
C ARG A 314 18.41 11.40 -15.24
N ALA A 315 19.57 10.81 -14.95
CA ALA A 315 20.51 10.42 -15.97
C ALA A 315 19.90 9.23 -16.70
N VAL A 316 19.59 9.40 -17.98
CA VAL A 316 19.29 8.28 -18.87
C VAL A 316 20.54 7.41 -18.89
N PRO A 317 20.48 6.12 -18.48
CA PRO A 317 21.66 5.28 -18.49
C PRO A 317 22.08 5.07 -19.95
N SER A 318 23.37 5.26 -20.22
CA SER A 318 23.97 4.86 -21.49
C SER A 318 23.74 3.36 -21.68
N VAL A 319 22.91 3.01 -22.66
CA VAL A 319 22.75 1.64 -23.15
C VAL A 319 24.11 1.18 -23.64
N GLY A 320 24.80 0.31 -22.91
CA GLY A 320 26.09 -0.22 -23.35
C GLY A 320 27.02 -0.82 -22.30
N GLN A 321 26.79 -0.62 -20.99
CA GLN A 321 27.57 -1.30 -19.95
C GLN A 321 26.74 -2.35 -19.24
N GLU A 322 26.79 -3.59 -19.73
CA GLU A 322 26.48 -4.78 -18.95
C GLU A 322 27.54 -4.92 -17.85
N SER A 323 27.41 -4.15 -16.78
CA SER A 323 28.15 -4.42 -15.55
C SER A 323 27.62 -5.75 -15.01
N ARG A 324 28.42 -6.83 -15.11
CA ARG A 324 28.10 -8.11 -14.45
C ARG A 324 28.00 -7.87 -12.96
N VAL A 325 26.78 -7.70 -12.44
CA VAL A 325 26.54 -7.56 -11.00
C VAL A 325 26.58 -8.96 -10.40
N SER A 326 27.40 -9.16 -9.37
CA SER A 326 27.42 -10.44 -8.65
C SER A 326 26.06 -10.69 -7.98
N PRO A 327 25.66 -11.95 -7.72
CA PRO A 327 24.41 -12.23 -7.00
C PRO A 327 24.30 -11.50 -5.66
N VAL A 328 25.42 -11.36 -4.94
CA VAL A 328 25.50 -10.59 -3.69
C VAL A 328 25.27 -9.10 -3.95
N GLY A 329 25.86 -8.54 -5.02
CA GLY A 329 25.63 -7.15 -5.41
C GLY A 329 24.17 -6.88 -5.76
N VAL A 330 23.50 -7.81 -6.45
CA VAL A 330 22.06 -7.69 -6.76
C VAL A 330 21.23 -7.69 -5.47
N LEU A 331 21.55 -8.55 -4.51
CA LEU A 331 20.87 -8.58 -3.20
C LEU A 331 21.05 -7.27 -2.44
N SER A 332 22.26 -6.69 -2.42
CA SER A 332 22.51 -5.40 -1.78
C SER A 332 21.71 -4.27 -2.43
N LEU A 333 21.64 -4.22 -3.77
CA LEU A 333 20.82 -3.25 -4.49
C LEU A 333 19.33 -3.45 -4.20
N LEU A 334 18.87 -4.70 -4.16
CA LEU A 334 17.48 -5.03 -3.84
C LEU A 334 17.10 -4.56 -2.43
N VAL A 335 17.96 -4.78 -1.43
CA VAL A 335 17.73 -4.31 -0.06
C VAL A 335 17.58 -2.79 -0.02
N MET A 336 18.47 -2.05 -0.69
CA MET A 336 18.40 -0.59 -0.75
C MET A 336 17.13 -0.11 -1.47
N ALA A 337 16.77 -0.75 -2.60
CA ALA A 337 15.59 -0.39 -3.37
C ALA A 337 14.29 -0.65 -2.58
N ILE A 338 14.18 -1.82 -1.93
CA ILE A 338 13.04 -2.14 -1.05
C ILE A 338 12.96 -1.14 0.10
N GLN A 339 14.09 -0.84 0.76
CA GLN A 339 14.13 0.12 1.86
C GLN A 339 13.67 1.51 1.44
N GLY A 340 14.04 1.96 0.24
CA GLY A 340 13.61 3.23 -0.33
C GLY A 340 12.11 3.31 -0.64
N GLU A 341 11.45 2.17 -0.85
CA GLU A 341 10.00 2.12 -1.11
C GLU A 341 9.16 1.98 0.17
N VAL A 342 9.78 1.67 1.32
CA VAL A 342 9.04 1.43 2.58
C VAL A 342 8.17 2.62 3.00
N GLN A 343 8.64 3.85 2.75
CA GLN A 343 7.92 5.06 3.14
C GLN A 343 6.58 5.19 2.43
N GLU A 344 6.54 4.96 1.10
CA GLU A 344 5.30 4.88 0.33
C GLU A 344 4.49 3.64 0.70
N PHE A 345 5.14 2.47 0.74
CA PHE A 345 4.49 1.18 0.84
C PHE A 345 3.84 0.93 2.21
N ALA A 346 4.33 1.58 3.26
CA ALA A 346 3.76 1.53 4.60
C ALA A 346 3.11 2.87 5.01
N PHE A 347 2.84 3.75 4.05
CA PHE A 347 2.15 5.02 4.31
C PHE A 347 0.72 4.77 4.80
N GLY A 348 0.26 5.59 5.76
CA GLY A 348 -1.05 5.45 6.40
C GLY A 348 -2.20 6.02 5.56
N TYR A 349 -2.39 5.54 4.32
CA TYR A 349 -3.37 6.10 3.38
C TYR A 349 -4.79 6.19 3.94
N LEU A 350 -5.26 5.15 4.64
CA LEU A 350 -6.63 5.11 5.18
C LEU A 350 -6.80 6.13 6.30
N ARG A 351 -5.79 6.29 7.16
CA ARG A 351 -5.78 7.35 8.17
C ARG A 351 -5.72 8.74 7.54
N THR A 352 -4.85 8.96 6.57
CA THR A 352 -4.73 10.27 5.89
C THR A 352 -6.01 10.60 5.11
N HIS A 353 -6.68 9.59 4.54
CA HIS A 353 -8.01 9.72 3.95
C HIS A 353 -9.03 10.26 4.97
N GLN A 354 -9.14 9.64 6.14
CA GLN A 354 -10.05 10.11 7.20
C GLN A 354 -9.72 11.53 7.67
N MET A 355 -8.43 11.82 7.87
CA MET A 355 -7.97 13.16 8.24
C MET A 355 -8.36 14.19 7.19
N SER A 356 -8.15 13.87 5.92
CA SER A 356 -8.51 14.71 4.80
C SER A 356 -9.99 15.05 4.77
N TRP A 357 -10.86 14.06 5.00
CA TRP A 357 -12.29 14.28 5.13
C TRP A 357 -12.65 15.24 6.27
N ASN A 358 -12.02 15.09 7.42
CA ASN A 358 -12.26 15.99 8.56
C ASN A 358 -11.84 17.44 8.24
N ILE A 359 -10.70 17.61 7.56
CA ILE A 359 -10.24 18.91 7.08
C ILE A 359 -11.23 19.49 6.07
N LEU A 360 -11.66 18.71 5.08
CA LEU A 360 -12.61 19.14 4.05
C LEU A 360 -13.96 19.57 4.65
N ARG A 361 -14.47 18.86 5.65
CA ARG A 361 -15.66 19.26 6.41
C ARG A 361 -15.46 20.60 7.10
N GLY A 362 -14.31 20.79 7.75
CA GLY A 362 -13.98 22.06 8.40
C GLY A 362 -13.90 23.23 7.41
N ILE A 363 -13.24 23.02 6.26
CA ILE A 363 -13.16 24.02 5.20
C ILE A 363 -14.56 24.32 4.65
N TYR A 364 -15.38 23.31 4.36
CA TYR A 364 -16.73 23.52 3.86
C TYR A 364 -17.58 24.34 4.83
N MET A 365 -17.57 24.00 6.12
CA MET A 365 -18.29 24.76 7.14
C MET A 365 -17.85 26.23 7.20
N GLY A 366 -16.56 26.51 7.02
CA GLY A 366 -16.03 27.89 7.00
C GLY A 366 -16.36 28.64 5.72
N CYS A 367 -16.34 27.97 4.57
CA CYS A 367 -16.52 28.58 3.25
C CYS A 367 -17.98 28.59 2.76
N GLU A 368 -18.87 27.79 3.34
CA GLU A 368 -20.26 27.61 2.86
C GLU A 368 -21.02 28.94 2.70
N PRO A 369 -20.97 29.91 3.63
CA PRO A 369 -21.66 31.19 3.45
C PRO A 369 -21.17 31.95 2.21
N TYR A 370 -19.85 31.98 1.99
CA TYR A 370 -19.22 32.66 0.86
C TYR A 370 -19.49 31.93 -0.47
N LEU A 371 -19.49 30.60 -0.47
CA LEU A 371 -19.85 29.80 -1.64
C LEU A 371 -21.33 30.00 -2.02
N LYS A 372 -22.23 30.11 -1.04
CA LYS A 372 -23.66 30.43 -1.29
C LYS A 372 -23.87 31.86 -1.76
N GLU A 373 -23.09 32.82 -1.28
CA GLU A 373 -23.11 34.19 -1.79
C GLU A 373 -22.67 34.23 -3.26
N THR A 374 -21.58 33.51 -3.59
CA THR A 374 -20.95 33.55 -4.91
C THR A 374 -21.71 32.73 -5.96
N TYR A 375 -22.11 31.50 -5.63
CA TYR A 375 -22.75 30.56 -6.55
C TYR A 375 -24.28 30.49 -6.40
N GLY A 376 -24.84 31.27 -5.45
CA GLY A 376 -26.27 31.37 -5.19
C GLY A 376 -26.74 30.57 -3.97
N SER A 377 -27.84 31.01 -3.36
CA SER A 377 -28.36 30.49 -2.09
C SER A 377 -28.70 29.00 -2.07
N ASN A 378 -28.92 28.41 -3.25
CA ASN A 378 -29.20 26.98 -3.43
C ASN A 378 -27.93 26.13 -3.57
N PHE A 379 -26.73 26.73 -3.55
CA PHE A 379 -25.47 25.99 -3.58
C PHE A 379 -25.38 25.07 -2.35
N ASN A 380 -25.15 23.79 -2.61
CA ASN A 380 -25.00 22.78 -1.57
C ASN A 380 -24.17 21.63 -2.14
N LEU A 381 -23.14 21.21 -1.41
CA LEU A 381 -22.35 20.02 -1.74
C LEU A 381 -22.78 18.87 -0.85
N LYS A 382 -23.00 17.69 -1.44
CA LYS A 382 -23.17 16.48 -0.64
C LYS A 382 -21.84 16.10 -0.02
N GLU A 383 -21.88 15.33 1.07
CA GLU A 383 -20.68 14.80 1.72
C GLU A 383 -19.69 14.21 0.72
N ARG A 384 -20.13 13.27 -0.13
CA ARG A 384 -19.29 12.66 -1.19
C ARG A 384 -18.61 13.64 -2.17
N GLU A 385 -19.13 14.86 -2.30
CA GLU A 385 -18.67 15.89 -3.23
C GLU A 385 -17.66 16.85 -2.57
N LEU A 386 -17.40 16.74 -1.26
CA LEU A 386 -16.50 17.65 -0.54
C LEU A 386 -15.08 17.76 -1.16
N PRO A 387 -14.43 16.69 -1.65
CA PRO A 387 -13.13 16.83 -2.33
C PRO A 387 -13.19 17.73 -3.57
N PHE A 388 -14.35 17.83 -4.23
CA PHE A 388 -14.54 18.67 -5.42
C PHE A 388 -14.85 20.13 -5.08
N MET A 389 -15.15 20.46 -3.82
CA MET A 389 -15.29 21.84 -3.34
C MET A 389 -14.09 22.70 -3.73
N ILE A 390 -12.90 22.11 -3.78
CA ILE A 390 -11.65 22.77 -4.14
C ILE A 390 -11.73 23.38 -5.55
N GLY A 391 -12.44 22.73 -6.47
CA GLY A 391 -12.71 23.27 -7.82
C GLY A 391 -13.63 24.49 -7.82
N HIS A 392 -14.33 24.76 -6.73
CA HIS A 392 -15.08 26.00 -6.51
C HIS A 392 -14.25 27.05 -5.74
N ILE A 393 -13.28 26.64 -4.93
CA ILE A 393 -12.43 27.57 -4.17
C ILE A 393 -11.35 28.18 -5.07
N LEU A 394 -10.58 27.34 -5.79
CA LEU A 394 -9.42 27.79 -6.55
C LEU A 394 -9.73 28.86 -7.61
N PRO A 395 -10.86 28.80 -8.35
CA PRO A 395 -11.21 29.86 -9.30
C PRO A 395 -11.50 31.22 -8.66
N LEU A 396 -11.86 31.27 -7.38
CA LEU A 396 -12.18 32.52 -6.68
C LEU A 396 -10.95 33.26 -6.17
N ALA A 397 -9.79 32.59 -6.18
CA ALA A 397 -8.51 33.23 -5.88
C ALA A 397 -7.99 34.08 -7.05
N ASP A 398 -8.53 33.89 -8.25
CA ASP A 398 -8.18 34.65 -9.45
C ASP A 398 -9.29 35.69 -9.74
N ASP A 399 -8.92 36.95 -9.91
CA ASP A 399 -9.84 38.02 -10.35
C ASP A 399 -10.25 37.84 -11.84
N GLU A 400 -9.59 36.94 -12.58
CA GLU A 400 -10.04 36.51 -13.90
C GLU A 400 -11.12 35.41 -13.80
N PRO A 401 -12.35 35.63 -14.30
CA PRO A 401 -13.43 34.66 -14.17
C PRO A 401 -13.14 33.42 -15.01
N MET A 402 -12.73 32.33 -14.35
CA MET A 402 -12.77 31.00 -14.93
C MET A 402 -14.23 30.51 -14.95
N ASP A 403 -14.72 30.10 -16.12
CA ASP A 403 -16.05 29.49 -16.29
C ASP A 403 -16.15 28.22 -15.42
N THR A 404 -16.70 28.33 -14.22
CA THR A 404 -16.99 27.20 -13.32
C THR A 404 -18.21 26.41 -13.83
N PRO A 405 -18.19 25.06 -13.76
CA PRO A 405 -19.27 24.19 -14.24
C PRO A 405 -20.61 24.33 -13.49
#